data_AF-A0A170SAK3-F1
#
_entry.id   AF-A0A170SAK3-F1
#
_cell.length_a   1.000
_cell.length_b   1.000
_cell.length_c   1.000
_cell.angle_alpha   90.00
_cell.angle_beta   90.00
_cell.angle_gamma   90.00
#
_symmetry.space_group_name_H-M   'P 1'
#
loop_
_entity.id
_entity.type
_entity.pdbx_description
1 polymer ?
#
loop_
_entity_poly.entity_id
_entity_poly.type
_entity_poly.pdbx_seq_one_letter_code
_entity_poly.pdbx_strand_id
1 'polypeptide(L)' 'TQIFEGSSLGGKVLVKISISNMVNYQVLEVKLDPSLLQEKSIFIEDLIKAAFNDALKKSSEHNKNFVSSLLSFGM' A
#
# COMPACT_ATOMS: atom_id res chain seq x y z
N THR A 1 -14.56 -3.10 3.63
CA THR A 1 -13.18 -3.25 3.13
C THR A 1 -12.60 -1.89 2.84
N GLN A 2 -11.44 -1.58 3.38
CA GLN A 2 -10.74 -0.32 3.09
C GLN A 2 -9.72 -0.52 1.98
N ILE A 3 -9.53 0.49 1.14
CA ILE A 3 -8.60 0.42 0.02
C ILE A 3 -7.48 1.42 0.27
N PHE A 4 -6.24 0.97 0.15
CA PHE A 4 -5.05 1.78 0.28
C PHE A 4 -4.24 1.70 -1.01
N GLU A 5 -3.70 2.84 -1.40
CA GLU A 5 -2.86 2.97 -2.59
C GLU A 5 -1.46 3.39 -2.17
N GLY A 6 -0.49 2.62 -2.63
CA GLY A 6 0.93 2.93 -2.47
C GLY A 6 1.57 3.15 -3.83
N SER A 7 2.58 4.01 -3.84
CA SER A 7 3.26 4.40 -5.07
C SER A 7 4.76 4.43 -4.89
N SER A 8 5.50 4.14 -5.95
CA SER A 8 6.96 4.26 -5.99
C SER A 8 7.43 5.04 -7.22
N LEU A 9 8.66 5.56 -7.14
CA LEU A 9 9.35 6.29 -8.21
C LEU A 9 8.54 7.46 -8.80
N GLY A 10 7.84 8.21 -7.94
CA GLY A 10 7.00 9.35 -8.35
C GLY A 10 5.69 8.96 -9.04
N GLY A 11 5.16 7.75 -8.78
CA GLY A 11 3.88 7.29 -9.33
C GLY A 11 4.01 6.35 -10.54
N LYS A 12 5.23 6.01 -10.93
CA LYS A 12 5.47 5.06 -12.03
C LYS A 12 5.11 3.62 -11.68
N VAL A 13 5.11 3.28 -10.39
CA VAL A 13 4.54 2.02 -9.90
C VAL A 13 3.45 2.36 -8.90
N LEU A 14 2.27 1.77 -9.09
CA LEU A 14 1.12 1.94 -8.23
C LEU A 14 0.59 0.57 -7.81
N VAL A 15 0.40 0.40 -6.51
CA VAL A 15 -0.13 -0.83 -5.94
C VAL A 15 -1.35 -0.48 -5.11
N LYS A 16 -2.48 -1.09 -5.46
CA LYS A 16 -3.74 -0.96 -4.74
C LYS A 16 -3.96 -2.22 -3.91
N ILE A 17 -4.06 -2.04 -2.60
CA ILE A 17 -4.37 -3.11 -1.66
C ILE A 17 -5.73 -2.85 -1.03
N SER A 18 -6.45 -3.91 -0.75
CA SER A 18 -7.67 -3.91 0.02
C SER A 18 -7.45 -4.61 1.34
N ILE A 19 -8.13 -4.12 2.36
CA ILE A 19 -7.97 -4.59 3.72
C ILE A 19 -9.34 -4.89 4.29
N SER A 20 -9.49 -6.14 4.68
CA SER A 20 -10.69 -6.69 5.27
C SER A 20 -10.41 -7.06 6.72
N ASN A 21 -11.23 -6.54 7.62
CA ASN A 21 -11.18 -6.85 9.05
C ASN A 21 -9.80 -6.57 9.70
N MET A 22 -9.08 -5.52 9.28
CA MET A 22 -7.79 -5.05 9.83
C MET A 22 -6.59 -6.00 9.77
N VAL A 23 -6.78 -7.28 9.43
CA VAL A 23 -5.71 -8.30 9.41
C VAL A 23 -5.51 -8.92 8.02
N ASN A 24 -6.55 -8.90 7.17
CA ASN A 24 -6.47 -9.51 5.84
C ASN A 24 -6.12 -8.46 4.80
N TYR A 25 -4.95 -8.62 4.19
CA TYR A 25 -4.48 -7.80 3.09
C TYR A 25 -4.66 -8.56 1.78
N GLN A 26 -5.23 -7.91 0.78
CA GLN A 26 -5.40 -8.48 -0.55
C GLN A 26 -5.00 -7.45 -1.60
N VAL A 27 -4.06 -7.81 -2.48
CA VAL A 27 -3.68 -6.98 -3.62
C VAL A 27 -4.83 -6.99 -4.62
N LEU A 28 -5.35 -5.80 -4.96
CA LEU A 28 -6.39 -5.64 -5.96
C LEU A 28 -5.80 -5.39 -7.34
N GLU A 29 -4.78 -4.52 -7.41
CA GLU A 29 -4.23 -4.05 -8.67
C GLU A 29 -2.77 -3.66 -8.51
N VAL A 30 -1.96 -3.99 -9.51
CA VAL A 30 -0.58 -3.52 -9.66
C VAL A 30 -0.47 -2.87 -11.04
N LYS A 31 -0.19 -1.58 -11.08
CA LYS A 31 0.04 -0.80 -12.30
C LYS A 31 1.50 -0.40 -12.36
N LEU A 32 2.10 -0.63 -13.52
CA LEU A 32 3.45 -0.17 -13.84
C LEU A 32 3.41 0.68 -15.09
N ASP A 33 4.18 1.75 -15.07
CA ASP A 33 4.44 2.56 -16.23
C ASP A 33 5.24 1.75 -17.26
N PRO A 34 4.82 1.72 -18.54
CA PRO A 34 5.49 0.92 -19.56
C PRO A 34 6.94 1.32 -19.79
N SER A 35 7.36 2.54 -19.41
CA SER A 35 8.76 2.96 -19.46
C SER A 35 9.65 2.13 -18.54
N LEU A 36 9.09 1.52 -17.49
CA LEU A 36 9.84 0.67 -16.55
C LEU A 36 10.05 -0.75 -17.06
N LEU A 37 9.33 -1.20 -18.10
CA LEU A 37 9.50 -2.54 -18.67
C LEU A 37 10.85 -2.74 -19.36
N GLN A 38 11.55 -1.65 -19.66
CA GLN A 38 12.91 -1.67 -20.22
C GLN A 38 13.98 -1.86 -19.15
N GLU A 39 13.63 -1.69 -17.87
CA GLU A 39 14.55 -1.84 -16.75
C GLU A 39 14.76 -3.31 -16.37
N LYS A 40 15.78 -3.57 -15.55
CA LYS A 40 16.06 -4.91 -15.05
C LYS A 40 14.92 -5.39 -14.15
N SER A 41 14.55 -6.66 -14.27
CA SER A 41 13.52 -7.30 -13.42
C SER A 41 13.74 -7.03 -11.93
N ILE A 42 14.99 -7.15 -11.45
CA ILE A 42 15.35 -6.90 -10.06
C ILE A 42 14.97 -5.50 -9.57
N PHE A 43 15.08 -4.49 -10.45
CA PHE A 43 14.74 -3.11 -10.14
C PHE A 43 13.22 -2.95 -10.06
N ILE A 44 12.51 -3.50 -11.04
CA ILE A 44 11.04 -3.49 -11.08
C ILE A 44 10.45 -4.17 -9.83
N GLU A 45 10.99 -5.32 -9.44
CA GLU A 45 10.59 -6.05 -8.24
C GLU A 45 10.79 -5.22 -6.97
N ASP A 46 11.90 -4.48 -6.88
CA ASP A 46 12.15 -3.60 -5.74
C ASP A 46 11.18 -2.42 -5.68
N LEU A 47 10.82 -1.85 -6.83
CA LEU A 47 9.82 -0.78 -6.91
C LEU A 47 8.43 -1.26 -6.50
N ILE A 48 8.04 -2.46 -6.90
CA ILE A 48 6.77 -3.07 -6.49
C ILE A 48 6.77 -3.30 -4.98
N LYS A 49 7.88 -3.82 -4.40
CA LYS A 49 8.02 -3.95 -2.94
C LYS A 49 7.88 -2.61 -2.24
N ALA A 50 8.54 -1.56 -2.75
CA ALA A 50 8.47 -0.23 -2.18
C ALA A 50 7.03 0.34 -2.22
N ALA A 51 6.34 0.22 -3.36
CA ALA A 51 4.95 0.68 -3.50
C ALA A 51 3.99 -0.12 -2.59
N PHE A 52 4.17 -1.43 -2.48
CA PHE A 52 3.37 -2.26 -1.58
C PHE A 52 3.60 -1.91 -0.10
N ASN A 53 4.86 -1.69 0.30
CA ASN A 53 5.20 -1.27 1.66
C ASN A 53 4.64 0.11 1.99
N ASP A 54 4.61 1.04 1.03
CA ASP A 54 3.96 2.34 1.19
C ASP A 54 2.45 2.19 1.44
N ALA A 55 1.77 1.32 0.68
CA ALA A 55 0.34 1.03 0.87
C ALA A 55 0.07 0.40 2.25
N LEU A 56 0.90 -0.56 2.66
CA LEU A 56 0.82 -1.21 3.98
C LEU A 56 1.03 -0.23 5.13
N LYS A 57 1.99 0.69 4.99
CA LYS A 57 2.26 1.70 6.00
C LYS A 57 1.03 2.60 6.22
N LYS A 58 0.43 3.09 5.14
CA LYS A 58 -0.80 3.90 5.20
C LYS A 58 -1.95 3.16 5.88
N SER A 59 -2.09 1.87 5.59
CA SER A 59 -3.04 1.02 6.30
C SER A 59 -2.77 0.94 7.80
N SER A 60 -1.52 0.64 8.16
CA SER A 60 -1.11 0.48 9.56
C SER A 60 -1.34 1.78 10.35
N GLU A 61 -1.04 2.92 9.74
CA GLU A 61 -1.33 4.25 10.30
C GLU A 61 -2.83 4.47 10.47
N HIS A 62 -3.64 4.10 9.48
CA HIS A 62 -5.09 4.18 9.60
C HIS A 62 -5.62 3.31 10.75
N ASN A 63 -5.15 2.06 10.85
CA ASN A 63 -5.53 1.14 11.93
C ASN A 63 -5.14 1.68 13.31
N LYS A 64 -3.91 2.21 13.44
CA LYS A 64 -3.42 2.80 14.69
C LYS A 64 -4.25 4.03 15.09
N ASN A 65 -4.56 4.91 14.14
CA ASN A 65 -5.40 6.08 14.37
C ASN A 65 -6.82 5.68 14.81
N PHE A 66 -7.40 4.64 14.18
CA PHE A 66 -8.71 4.14 14.56
C PHE A 66 -8.73 3.60 16.00
N VAL A 67 -7.74 2.78 16.39
CA VAL A 67 -7.61 2.28 17.76
C VAL A 67 -7.39 3.41 18.76
N SER A 68 -6.50 4.36 18.46
CA SER A 68 -6.29 5.54 19.32
C SER A 68 -7.56 6.39 19.48
N SER A 69 -8.34 6.56 18.41
CA SER A 69 -9.60 7.31 18.47
C SER A 69 -10.64 6.62 19.35
N LEU A 70 -10.72 5.29 19.31
CA LEU A 70 -11.63 4.52 20.18
C LEU A 70 -11.22 4.61 21.65
N LEU A 71 -9.92 4.52 21.94
CA LEU A 71 -9.41 4.63 23.31
C LEU A 71 -9.61 6.05 23.88
N SER A 72 -9.48 7.09 23.05
CA SER A 72 -9.70 8.48 23.47
C SER A 72 -11.17 8.83 23.69
N PHE A 73 -12.11 8.09 23.10
CA PHE A 73 -13.54 8.32 23.29
C PHE A 73 -14.10 7.62 24.54
N GLY A 74 -13.32 6.69 25.12
CA GLY A 74 -13.66 5.93 26.32
C GLY A 74 -13.11 6.51 27.63
N MET A 75 -12.49 7.71 27.61
CA MET A 75 -12.10 8.48 28.80
C MET A 75 -12.92 9.76 28.91
#